data_AF-A0A2M7CLL2-F1
#
_entry.id   AF-A0A2M7CLL2-F1
#
_cell.length_a   1.000
_cell.length_b   1.000
_cell.length_c   1.000
_cell.angle_alpha   90.00
_cell.angle_beta   90.00
_cell.angle_gamma   90.00
#
_symmetry.space_group_name_H-M   'P 1'
#
loop_
_entity.id
_entity.type
_entity.pdbx_description
1 polymer ?
#
loop_
_entity_poly.entity_id
_entity_poly.type
_entity_poly.pdbx_seq_one_letter_code
_entity_poly.pdbx_strand_id
1 'polypeptide(L)'
;MIAKLRAKFPTTTPWITWLGALGLLLAIGLTCGILIFWRGLAITNLTDLVPWGLWITIDLSSIALSAGAFSLCAAVYLAGLKRYEPVARTATFIGLIGYSMAMLSLMLDIGRPDRFWHALVYWNTHSLLWE
;
A
#
# COMPACT_ATOMS: atom_id res chain seq x y z
N MET A 1 44.16 7.72 34.82
CA MET A 1 42.74 7.35 35.05
C MET A 1 41.90 7.81 33.85
N ILE A 2 42.18 7.33 32.64
CA ILE A 2 41.42 7.67 31.41
C ILE A 2 41.35 6.39 30.57
N ALA A 3 40.46 5.47 30.95
CA ALA A 3 40.26 4.25 30.20
C ALA A 3 38.77 3.93 30.08
N LYS A 4 38.29 4.00 28.84
CA LYS A 4 37.15 3.25 28.29
C LYS A 4 35.75 3.69 28.73
N LEU A 5 35.31 4.84 28.21
CA LEU A 5 33.92 5.00 27.76
C LEU A 5 33.86 4.76 26.25
N ARG A 6 34.11 3.50 25.83
CA ARG A 6 33.80 3.07 24.47
C ARG A 6 32.29 2.88 24.44
N ALA A 7 31.56 3.85 23.91
CA ALA A 7 30.13 3.72 23.66
C ALA A 7 29.89 2.42 22.89
N LYS A 8 29.33 1.43 23.57
CA LYS A 8 28.92 0.18 22.96
C LYS A 8 27.61 0.52 22.27
N PHE A 9 27.69 1.02 21.04
CA PHE A 9 26.51 1.11 20.17
C PHE A 9 25.83 -0.26 20.23
N PRO A 10 24.57 -0.36 20.68
CA PRO A 10 23.91 -1.65 20.78
C PRO A 10 23.97 -2.30 19.40
N THR A 11 24.66 -3.43 19.37
CA THR A 11 24.84 -4.30 18.23
C THR A 11 23.51 -4.45 17.48
N THR A 12 23.52 -4.13 16.19
CA THR A 12 22.40 -4.28 15.25
C THR A 12 21.71 -5.62 15.46
N THR A 13 20.62 -5.61 16.22
CA THR A 13 19.79 -6.80 16.43
C THR A 13 19.04 -7.06 15.12
N PRO A 14 18.81 -8.31 14.70
CA PRO A 14 18.08 -8.62 13.45
C PRO A 14 16.74 -7.87 13.31
N TRP A 15 16.09 -7.60 14.43
CA TRP A 15 14.89 -6.77 14.51
C TRP A 15 15.12 -5.31 14.09
N ILE A 16 16.19 -4.68 14.57
CA ILE A 16 16.53 -3.28 14.26
C ILE A 16 16.94 -3.15 12.79
N THR A 17 17.67 -4.13 12.25
CA THR A 17 18.02 -4.16 10.83
C THR A 17 16.78 -4.32 9.95
N TRP A 18 15.81 -5.14 10.38
CA TRP A 18 14.54 -5.31 9.68
C TRP A 18 13.70 -4.03 9.70
N LEU A 19 13.58 -3.38 10.86
CA LEU A 19 12.91 -2.07 10.97
C LEU A 19 13.61 -0.98 10.14
N GLY A 20 14.95 -0.97 10.14
CA GLY A 20 15.72 -0.05 9.31
C GLY A 20 15.50 -0.27 7.81
N ALA A 21 15.44 -1.52 7.37
CA ALA A 21 15.14 -1.86 5.98
C ALA A 21 13.73 -1.44 5.57
N LEU A 22 12.72 -1.67 6.42
CA LEU A 22 11.35 -1.20 6.17
C LEU A 22 11.27 0.32 6.12
N GLY A 23 11.93 1.02 7.05
CA GLY A 23 11.98 2.48 7.07
C GLY A 23 12.62 3.04 5.80
N LEU A 24 13.68 2.40 5.31
CA LEU A 24 14.32 2.78 4.06
C LEU A 24 13.39 2.57 2.86
N LEU A 25 12.68 1.44 2.77
CA LEU A 25 11.73 1.17 1.70
C LEU A 25 10.58 2.18 1.69
N LEU A 26 10.05 2.53 2.86
CA LEU A 26 9.02 3.57 2.99
C LEU A 26 9.54 4.94 2.57
N ALA A 27 10.78 5.29 2.93
CA ALA A 27 11.40 6.55 2.52
C ALA A 27 11.59 6.61 0.99
N ILE A 28 12.02 5.51 0.36
CA ILE A 28 12.12 5.41 -1.11
C ILE A 28 10.74 5.53 -1.75
N GLY A 29 9.73 4.83 -1.20
CA GLY A 29 8.35 4.93 -1.70
C GLY A 29 7.81 6.36 -1.64
N LEU A 30 8.07 7.06 -0.53
CA LEU A 30 7.65 8.45 -0.34
C LEU A 30 8.36 9.40 -1.31
N THR A 31 9.68 9.27 -1.48
CA THR A 31 10.43 10.13 -2.41
C THR A 31 10.01 9.90 -3.85
N CYS A 32 9.80 8.64 -4.26
CA CYS A 32 9.23 8.30 -5.57
C CYS A 32 7.82 8.88 -5.75
N GLY A 33 6.95 8.79 -4.73
CA GLY A 33 5.61 9.37 -4.78
C GLY A 33 5.63 10.88 -5.01
N ILE A 34 6.49 11.60 -4.28
CA ILE A 34 6.69 13.05 -4.46
C ILE A 34 7.18 13.36 -5.88
N LEU A 35 8.12 12.57 -6.41
CA LEU A 35 8.64 12.75 -7.77
C LEU A 35 7.56 12.56 -8.84
N ILE A 36 6.68 11.57 -8.67
CA ILE A 36 5.54 11.34 -9.58
C ILE A 36 4.60 12.54 -9.56
N PHE A 37 4.29 13.08 -8.38
CA PHE A 37 3.45 14.29 -8.29
C PHE A 37 4.11 15.53 -8.92
N TRP A 38 5.43 15.64 -8.88
CA TRP A 38 6.15 16.81 -9.42
C TRP A 38 6.43 16.75 -10.91
N ARG A 39 6.85 15.60 -11.44
CA ARG A 39 7.23 15.44 -12.85
C ARG A 39 6.16 14.74 -13.68
N GLY A 40 5.08 14.27 -13.05
CA GLY A 40 3.99 13.56 -13.69
C GLY A 40 4.29 12.09 -13.98
N LEU A 41 3.29 11.40 -14.54
CA LEU A 41 3.33 9.98 -14.94
C LEU A 41 4.33 9.67 -16.07
N ALA A 42 4.96 10.69 -16.67
CA ALA A 42 5.98 10.48 -17.70
C ALA A 42 7.20 9.69 -17.18
N ILE A 43 7.49 9.74 -15.88
CA ILE A 43 8.63 9.00 -15.30
C ILE A 43 8.35 7.48 -15.24
N THR A 44 7.09 7.06 -15.22
CA THR A 44 6.72 5.65 -14.99
C THR A 44 6.78 4.79 -16.25
N ASN A 45 7.36 5.32 -17.35
CA ASN A 45 7.55 4.65 -18.63
C ASN A 45 6.24 4.06 -19.21
N LEU A 46 5.13 4.76 -18.95
CA LEU A 46 3.84 4.43 -19.54
C LEU A 46 3.85 4.87 -21.01
N THR A 47 3.15 4.12 -21.85
CA THR A 47 3.01 4.40 -23.28
C THR A 47 1.53 4.49 -23.63
N ASP A 48 1.19 5.12 -24.76
CA ASP A 48 -0.21 5.23 -25.18
C ASP A 48 -0.88 3.86 -25.41
N LEU A 49 -0.07 2.81 -25.65
CA LEU A 49 -0.54 1.43 -25.77
C LEU A 49 -0.83 0.78 -24.41
N VAL A 50 -0.11 1.18 -23.37
CA VAL A 50 -0.22 0.62 -22.00
C VAL A 50 -0.26 1.78 -21.01
N PRO A 51 -1.44 2.44 -20.87
CA PRO A 51 -1.57 3.69 -20.12
C PRO A 51 -1.56 3.50 -18.60
N TRP A 52 -1.88 2.31 -18.10
CA TRP A 52 -1.90 2.01 -16.65
C TRP A 52 -0.74 1.11 -16.19
N GLY A 53 -0.26 0.23 -17.07
CA GLY A 53 0.93 -0.60 -16.86
C GLY A 53 0.99 -1.27 -15.49
N LEU A 54 2.01 -0.92 -14.72
CA LEU A 54 2.26 -1.50 -13.40
C LEU A 54 1.24 -1.07 -12.34
N TRP A 55 0.67 0.14 -12.45
CA TRP A 55 -0.19 0.73 -11.41
C TRP A 55 -1.47 -0.07 -11.21
N ILE A 56 -2.19 -0.40 -12.29
CA ILE A 56 -3.41 -1.21 -12.22
C ILE A 56 -3.12 -2.63 -11.72
N THR A 57 -1.95 -3.19 -12.06
CA THR A 57 -1.58 -4.55 -11.65
C THR A 57 -1.35 -4.61 -10.14
N ILE A 58 -0.65 -3.62 -9.58
CA ILE A 58 -0.44 -3.49 -8.14
C ILE A 58 -1.77 -3.24 -7.43
N ASP A 59 -2.58 -2.33 -7.96
CA ASP A 59 -3.88 -1.99 -7.38
C ASP A 59 -4.80 -3.22 -7.29
N LEU A 60 -5.05 -3.90 -8.42
CA LEU A 60 -5.91 -5.09 -8.46
C LEU A 60 -5.37 -6.24 -7.59
N SER A 61 -4.06 -6.44 -7.56
CA SER A 61 -3.44 -7.47 -6.70
C SER A 61 -3.64 -7.16 -5.21
N SER A 62 -3.53 -5.88 -4.83
CA SER A 62 -3.73 -5.40 -3.46
C SER A 62 -5.18 -5.56 -3.01
N ILE A 63 -6.12 -5.19 -3.89
CA ILE A 63 -7.56 -5.33 -3.65
C ILE A 63 -7.93 -6.81 -3.52
N ALA A 64 -7.43 -7.67 -4.42
CA ALA A 64 -7.68 -9.11 -4.35
C ALA A 64 -7.16 -9.73 -3.05
N LEU A 65 -5.94 -9.37 -2.62
CA LEU A 65 -5.38 -9.82 -1.34
C LEU A 65 -6.22 -9.33 -0.16
N SER A 66 -6.63 -8.06 -0.18
CA SER A 66 -7.46 -7.45 0.86
C SER A 66 -8.83 -8.13 0.96
N ALA A 67 -9.49 -8.35 -0.18
CA ALA A 67 -10.77 -9.05 -0.27
C ALA A 67 -10.69 -10.48 0.27
N GLY A 68 -9.61 -11.21 -0.03
CA GLY A 68 -9.36 -12.54 0.54
C GLY A 68 -9.21 -12.51 2.06
N ALA A 69 -8.45 -11.55 2.59
CA ALA A 69 -8.22 -11.40 4.02
C ALA A 69 -9.51 -11.00 4.79
N PHE A 70 -10.30 -10.09 4.22
CA PHE A 70 -11.61 -9.72 4.78
C PHE A 70 -12.63 -10.85 4.68
N SER A 71 -12.63 -11.62 3.58
CA SER A 71 -13.50 -12.79 3.43
C SER A 71 -13.20 -13.86 4.48
N LEU A 72 -11.91 -14.10 4.79
CA LEU A 72 -11.51 -14.99 5.88
C LEU A 72 -12.01 -14.47 7.23
N CYS A 73 -11.83 -13.18 7.50
CA CYS A 73 -12.30 -12.54 8.72
C CYS A 73 -13.84 -12.68 8.87
N ALA A 74 -14.58 -12.37 7.81
CA ALA A 74 -16.03 -12.51 7.76
C ALA A 74 -16.47 -13.97 7.99
N ALA A 75 -15.81 -14.95 7.37
CA ALA A 75 -16.10 -16.36 7.59
C ALA A 75 -15.90 -16.77 9.06
N VAL A 76 -14.85 -16.27 9.72
CA VAL A 76 -14.60 -16.58 11.13
C VAL A 76 -15.66 -16.00 12.06
N TYR A 77 -15.99 -14.71 11.87
CA TYR A 77 -16.93 -14.01 12.76
C TYR A 77 -18.40 -14.31 12.46
N LEU A 78 -18.78 -14.46 11.17
CA LEU A 78 -20.17 -14.71 10.77
C LEU A 78 -20.51 -16.20 10.76
N ALA A 79 -19.61 -17.07 10.29
CA ALA A 79 -19.87 -18.52 10.25
C ALA A 79 -19.45 -19.24 11.56
N GLY A 80 -18.97 -18.50 12.57
CA GLY A 80 -18.74 -19.03 13.92
C GLY A 80 -17.53 -19.97 14.04
N LEU A 81 -16.54 -19.87 13.14
CA LEU A 81 -15.36 -20.72 13.13
C LEU A 81 -14.32 -20.29 14.17
N LYS A 82 -14.64 -20.47 15.47
CA LYS A 82 -13.82 -20.04 16.62
C LYS A 82 -12.36 -20.53 16.60
N ARG A 83 -12.07 -21.63 15.89
CA ARG A 83 -10.71 -22.17 15.73
C ARG A 83 -9.76 -21.20 15.03
N TYR A 84 -10.26 -20.32 14.17
CA TYR A 84 -9.46 -19.40 13.37
C TYR A 84 -9.49 -17.96 13.90
N GLU A 85 -10.03 -17.72 15.09
CA GLU A 85 -10.07 -16.39 15.71
C GLU A 85 -8.70 -15.70 15.83
N PRO A 86 -7.59 -16.40 16.16
CA PRO A 86 -6.26 -15.79 16.15
C PRO A 86 -5.82 -15.32 14.75
N VAL A 87 -6.25 -16.04 13.71
CA VAL A 87 -5.93 -15.72 12.31
C VAL A 87 -6.80 -14.57 11.81
N ALA A 88 -8.05 -14.47 12.26
CA ALA A 88 -8.97 -13.40 11.87
C ALA A 88 -8.44 -12.00 12.23
N ARG A 89 -7.78 -11.86 13.38
CA ARG A 89 -7.15 -10.58 13.77
C ARG A 89 -6.04 -10.18 12.80
N THR A 90 -5.15 -11.11 12.47
CA THR A 90 -4.07 -10.88 11.51
C THR A 90 -4.62 -10.63 10.11
N ALA A 91 -5.65 -11.36 9.69
CA ALA A 91 -6.31 -11.18 8.42
C ALA A 91 -6.97 -9.80 8.29
N THR A 92 -7.58 -9.29 9.36
CA THR A 92 -8.13 -7.92 9.38
C THR A 92 -7.04 -6.87 9.17
N PHE A 93 -5.88 -7.06 9.81
CA PHE A 93 -4.73 -6.15 9.65
C PHE A 93 -4.16 -6.20 8.22
N ILE A 94 -4.03 -7.41 7.64
CA ILE A 94 -3.61 -7.59 6.24
C ILE A 94 -4.61 -6.94 5.29
N GLY A 95 -5.91 -7.13 5.53
CA GLY A 95 -6.99 -6.51 4.76
C GLY A 95 -6.89 -4.99 4.75
N LEU A 96 -6.69 -4.39 5.93
CA LEU A 96 -6.52 -2.94 6.07
C LEU A 96 -5.28 -2.41 5.33
N ILE A 97 -4.14 -3.11 5.45
CA ILE A 97 -2.91 -2.73 4.75
C ILE A 97 -3.09 -2.84 3.24
N GLY A 98 -3.66 -3.94 2.75
CA GLY A 98 -3.91 -4.14 1.32
C GLY A 98 -4.82 -3.06 0.74
N TYR A 99 -5.87 -2.68 1.47
CA TYR A 99 -6.78 -1.61 1.03
C TYR A 99 -6.09 -0.23 1.04
N SER A 100 -5.24 0.02 2.03
CA SER A 100 -4.45 1.26 2.09
C SER A 100 -3.45 1.33 0.94
N MET A 101 -2.83 0.20 0.56
CA MET A 101 -1.90 0.11 -0.56
C MET A 101 -2.59 0.35 -1.91
N ALA A 102 -3.79 -0.23 -2.10
CA ALA A 102 -4.63 0.03 -3.27
C ALA A 102 -4.97 1.52 -3.40
N MET A 103 -5.45 2.14 -2.32
CA MET A 103 -5.76 3.57 -2.29
C MET A 103 -4.54 4.44 -2.64
N LEU A 104 -3.37 4.13 -2.10
CA LEU A 104 -2.14 4.86 -2.41
C LEU A 104 -1.72 4.67 -3.87
N SER A 105 -1.84 3.47 -4.42
CA SER A 105 -1.56 3.17 -5.83
C SER A 105 -2.45 4.00 -6.75
N LEU A 106 -3.75 4.03 -6.48
CA LEU A 106 -4.73 4.80 -7.25
C LEU A 106 -4.48 6.31 -7.17
N MET A 107 -4.07 6.81 -5.99
CA MET A 107 -3.76 8.23 -5.82
C MET A 107 -2.53 8.68 -6.62
N LEU A 108 -1.56 7.78 -6.83
CA LEU A 108 -0.38 8.02 -7.67
C LEU A 108 -0.68 7.87 -9.16
N ASP A 109 -1.59 6.96 -9.52
CA ASP A 109 -1.96 6.67 -10.92
C ASP A 109 -2.82 7.79 -11.56
N ILE A 110 -3.62 8.51 -10.77
CA ILE A 110 -4.58 9.50 -11.29
C ILE A 110 -3.94 10.75 -11.93
N GLY A 111 -2.64 10.98 -11.71
CA GLY A 111 -1.84 12.05 -12.33
C GLY A 111 -2.18 13.49 -11.91
N ARG A 112 -3.45 13.77 -11.57
CA ARG A 112 -3.93 15.06 -11.06
C ARG A 112 -4.81 14.82 -9.82
N PRO A 113 -4.20 14.56 -8.65
CA PRO A 113 -4.94 14.28 -7.42
C PRO A 113 -5.87 15.43 -7.00
N ASP A 114 -5.56 16.67 -7.39
CA ASP A 114 -6.39 17.86 -7.10
C ASP A 114 -7.83 17.75 -7.63
N ARG A 115 -8.04 16.95 -8.68
CA ARG A 115 -9.35 16.75 -9.30
C ARG A 115 -10.06 15.48 -8.84
N PHE A 116 -9.53 14.76 -7.84
CA PHE A 116 -10.14 13.54 -7.32
C PHE A 116 -11.63 13.74 -6.94
N TRP A 117 -11.97 14.90 -6.37
CA TRP A 117 -13.35 15.22 -5.98
C TRP A 117 -14.34 15.32 -7.15
N HIS A 118 -13.88 15.64 -8.37
CA HIS A 118 -14.78 15.73 -9.53
C HIS A 118 -15.39 14.38 -9.87
N ALA A 119 -14.64 13.29 -9.64
CA ALA A 119 -15.14 11.95 -9.90
C ALA A 119 -16.31 11.57 -8.97
N LEU A 120 -16.36 12.14 -7.76
CA LEU A 120 -17.44 11.91 -6.79
C LEU A 120 -18.69 12.75 -7.08
N VAL A 121 -18.52 13.98 -7.58
CA VAL A 121 -19.63 14.94 -7.80
C VAL A 121 -20.22 14.85 -9.20
N TYR A 122 -19.36 14.62 -10.20
CA TYR A 122 -19.74 14.55 -11.63
C TYR A 122 -19.47 13.16 -12.19
N TRP A 123 -19.89 12.11 -11.46
CA TRP A 123 -19.69 10.75 -11.94
C TRP A 123 -20.37 10.54 -13.31
N ASN A 124 -19.81 9.65 -14.11
CA ASN A 124 -20.46 9.19 -15.35
C ASN A 124 -20.73 7.70 -15.18
N THR A 125 -22.01 7.33 -15.13
CA THR A 125 -22.48 5.96 -14.89
C THR A 125 -22.23 5.00 -16.05
N HIS A 126 -21.75 5.50 -17.20
CA HIS A 126 -21.39 4.69 -18.37
C HIS A 126 -19.87 4.48 -18.51
N SER A 127 -19.08 4.86 -17.50
CA SER A 127 -17.63 4.62 -17.51
C SER A 127 -17.32 3.22 -16.98
N LEU A 128 -16.39 2.52 -17.62
CA LEU A 128 -15.83 1.24 -17.15
C LEU A 128 -15.19 1.29 -15.74
N LEU A 129 -14.94 2.49 -15.21
CA LEU A 129 -14.48 2.68 -13.82
C LEU A 129 -15.64 2.63 -12.80
N TRP A 130 -16.89 2.74 -13.26
CA TRP A 130 -18.10 2.82 -12.45
C TRP A 130 -19.14 1.73 -12.78
N GLU A 131 -18.95 0.98 -13.87
CA GLU A 131 -19.67 -0.29 -14.14
C GLU A 131 -19.14 -1.42 -13.26
#